data_AF-A0A661I574-F1
#
_entry.id   AF-A0A661I574-F1
#
_cell.length_a   1.000
_cell.length_b   1.000
_cell.length_c   1.000
_cell.angle_alpha   90.00
_cell.angle_beta   90.00
_cell.angle_gamma   90.00
#
_symmetry.space_group_name_H-M   'P 1'
#
loop_
_entity.id
_entity.type
_entity.pdbx_description
1 polymer ?
#
loop_
_entity_poly.entity_id
_entity_poly.type
_entity_poly.pdbx_seq_one_letter_code
_entity_poly.pdbx_strand_id
1 'polypeptide(L)'
;MKYINIQLHGSNSKTKKVKGIFPKLGIDKPVTTKWARHTWATIARNDCRINKDDIALCLGHQDIDNQVTDMYIKYDYSIIDDSNRKVIDFVNSHCTPLDMPLDNK
;
A
#
# COMPACT_ATOMS: atom_id res chain seq x y z
N MET A 1 -10.53 3.08 -12.34
CA MET A 1 -9.75 2.80 -11.11
C MET A 1 -8.33 3.33 -11.26
N LYS A 2 -8.02 4.48 -10.63
CA LYS A 2 -6.82 5.31 -10.90
C LYS A 2 -5.53 4.89 -10.18
N TYR A 3 -5.59 3.93 -9.25
CA TYR A 3 -4.52 3.72 -8.28
C TYR A 3 -3.80 2.38 -8.39
N ILE A 4 -4.22 1.46 -9.26
CA ILE A 4 -3.51 0.21 -9.45
C ILE A 4 -2.23 0.55 -10.20
N ASN A 5 -1.09 0.54 -9.51
CA ASN A 5 0.20 0.66 -10.17
C ASN A 5 0.35 -0.57 -11.06
N ILE A 6 0.18 -0.42 -12.39
CA ILE A 6 0.27 -1.49 -13.42
C ILE A 6 1.69 -1.71 -13.97
N GLN A 7 2.69 -0.97 -13.49
CA GLN A 7 4.05 -0.95 -14.05
C GLN A 7 4.98 -2.05 -13.51
N LEU A 8 4.49 -2.96 -12.66
CA LEU A 8 5.32 -4.09 -12.22
C LEU A 8 5.46 -5.14 -13.32
N HIS A 9 6.66 -5.24 -13.89
CA HIS A 9 7.12 -6.44 -14.59
C HIS A 9 7.82 -7.34 -13.56
N GLY A 10 7.02 -8.15 -12.86
CA GLY A 10 7.51 -9.06 -11.83
C GLY A 10 7.51 -10.52 -12.30
N SER A 11 8.68 -11.01 -12.69
CA SER A 11 8.97 -12.43 -12.95
C SER A 11 8.57 -13.33 -11.78
N ASN A 12 8.04 -14.51 -12.11
CA ASN A 12 7.51 -15.55 -11.20
C ASN A 12 8.37 -15.84 -9.95
N SER A 13 7.75 -15.83 -8.76
CA SER A 13 8.05 -16.81 -7.69
C SER A 13 6.95 -16.81 -6.61
N LYS A 14 6.22 -17.94 -6.50
CA LYS A 14 5.41 -18.42 -5.34
C LYS A 14 4.54 -17.43 -4.53
N THR A 15 3.93 -16.41 -5.13
CA THR A 15 2.93 -15.60 -4.40
C THR A 15 1.57 -16.31 -4.41
N LYS A 16 0.97 -16.52 -3.22
CA LYS A 16 -0.41 -17.03 -3.10
C LYS A 16 -1.33 -16.10 -3.91
N LYS A 17 -1.96 -16.61 -4.97
CA LYS A 17 -2.96 -15.85 -5.74
C LYS A 17 -4.05 -15.41 -4.76
N VAL A 18 -4.26 -14.11 -4.62
CA VAL A 18 -5.36 -13.58 -3.83
C VAL A 18 -6.62 -13.75 -4.68
N LYS A 19 -7.28 -14.90 -4.59
CA LYS A 19 -8.57 -15.16 -5.26
C LYS A 19 -9.66 -14.38 -4.52
N GLY A 20 -10.43 -13.54 -5.21
CA GLY A 20 -11.56 -12.88 -4.59
C GLY A 20 -12.06 -11.65 -5.34
N ILE A 21 -11.70 -10.46 -4.84
CA ILE A 21 -12.34 -9.19 -5.21
C ILE A 21 -11.94 -8.66 -6.61
N PHE A 22 -10.76 -9.02 -7.10
CA PHE A 22 -10.21 -8.47 -8.35
C PHE A 22 -11.04 -8.81 -9.62
N PRO A 23 -11.55 -10.05 -9.80
CA PRO A 23 -12.50 -10.36 -10.87
C PRO A 23 -13.78 -9.53 -10.83
N LYS A 24 -14.30 -9.21 -9.62
CA LYS A 24 -15.51 -8.37 -9.47
C LYS A 24 -15.26 -6.90 -9.84
N LEU A 25 -14.00 -6.49 -9.83
CA LEU A 25 -13.54 -5.13 -10.15
C LEU A 25 -13.09 -4.98 -11.62
N GLY A 26 -13.28 -6.01 -12.45
CA GLY A 26 -12.85 -6.00 -13.86
C GLY A 26 -11.32 -6.04 -14.03
N ILE A 27 -10.59 -6.51 -13.02
CA ILE A 27 -9.13 -6.58 -13.06
C ILE A 27 -8.72 -7.99 -13.46
N ASP A 28 -8.44 -8.17 -14.75
CA ASP A 28 -8.03 -9.46 -15.34
C ASP A 28 -6.55 -9.81 -15.08
N LYS A 29 -5.78 -8.88 -14.50
CA LYS A 29 -4.38 -9.11 -14.14
C LYS A 29 -4.27 -9.88 -12.82
N PRO A 30 -3.29 -10.79 -12.69
CA PRO A 30 -3.02 -11.47 -11.43
C PRO A 30 -2.46 -10.47 -10.40
N VAL A 31 -3.35 -9.82 -9.64
CA VAL A 31 -2.97 -8.98 -8.52
C VAL A 31 -2.53 -9.89 -7.36
N THR A 32 -1.34 -9.60 -6.83
CA THR A 32 -0.78 -10.31 -5.67
C THR A 32 -0.56 -9.32 -4.54
N THR A 33 -0.29 -9.79 -3.32
CA THR A 33 0.03 -8.93 -2.18
C THR A 33 1.22 -8.00 -2.47
N LYS A 34 2.14 -8.40 -3.36
CA LYS A 34 3.24 -7.55 -3.84
C LYS A 34 2.73 -6.31 -4.58
N TRP A 35 1.73 -6.47 -5.47
CA TRP A 35 1.11 -5.35 -6.17
C TRP A 35 0.44 -4.37 -5.21
N ALA A 36 -0.24 -4.88 -4.17
CA ALA A 36 -0.86 -4.05 -3.14
C ALA A 36 0.20 -3.21 -2.38
N ARG A 37 1.31 -3.83 -1.96
CA ARG A 37 2.42 -3.15 -1.28
C ARG A 37 3.07 -2.06 -2.15
N HIS A 38 3.33 -2.36 -3.42
CA HIS A 38 3.90 -1.36 -4.34
C HIS A 38 2.93 -0.22 -4.65
N THR A 39 1.64 -0.53 -4.78
CA THR A 39 0.59 0.48 -4.95
C THR A 39 0.55 1.41 -3.75
N TRP A 40 0.47 0.85 -2.54
CA TRP A 40 0.51 1.63 -1.30
C TRP A 40 1.76 2.50 -1.20
N ALA A 41 2.95 1.96 -1.46
CA ALA A 41 4.21 2.70 -1.39
C ALA A 41 4.27 3.86 -2.41
N THR A 42 3.70 3.65 -3.60
CA THR A 42 3.63 4.68 -4.66
C THR A 42 2.74 5.84 -4.20
N ILE A 43 1.56 5.55 -3.64
CA ILE A 43 0.64 6.56 -3.10
C ILE A 43 1.26 7.29 -1.92
N ALA A 44 1.82 6.54 -0.97
CA ALA A 44 2.48 7.08 0.21
C ALA A 44 3.58 8.10 -0.17
N ARG A 45 4.40 7.78 -1.18
CA ARG A 45 5.48 8.65 -1.62
C ARG A 45 5.00 9.83 -2.46
N ASN A 46 4.22 9.55 -3.50
CA ASN A 46 3.95 10.52 -4.56
C ASN A 46 2.79 11.44 -4.20
N ASP A 47 1.81 10.95 -3.46
CA ASP A 47 0.59 11.68 -3.14
C ASP A 47 0.59 12.16 -1.69
N CYS A 48 1.05 11.33 -0.75
CA CYS A 48 1.07 11.66 0.68
C CYS A 48 2.40 12.27 1.17
N ARG A 49 3.42 12.34 0.31
CA ARG A 49 4.76 12.90 0.60
C ARG A 49 5.46 12.29 1.83
N ILE A 50 5.16 11.04 2.14
CA ILE A 50 5.79 10.31 3.25
C ILE A 50 7.27 10.05 2.91
N ASN A 51 8.14 10.09 3.92
CA ASN A 51 9.56 9.81 3.74
C ASN A 51 9.76 8.34 3.34
N LYS A 52 10.79 8.08 2.54
CA LYS A 52 11.16 6.72 2.09
C LYS A 52 11.49 5.82 3.28
N ASP A 53 12.09 6.35 4.34
CA ASP A 53 12.45 5.60 5.54
C ASP A 53 11.19 5.18 6.32
N ASP A 54 10.22 6.08 6.48
CA ASP A 54 8.92 5.77 7.09
C ASP A 54 8.12 4.77 6.24
N ILE A 55 8.23 4.85 4.91
CA ILE A 55 7.65 3.85 3.99
C ILE A 55 8.32 2.48 4.19
N ALA A 56 9.65 2.44 4.33
CA ALA A 56 10.39 1.21 4.60
C ALA A 56 9.97 0.60 5.94
N LEU A 57 9.82 1.44 6.97
CA LEU A 57 9.32 1.07 8.29
C LEU A 57 7.91 0.45 8.21
N CYS A 58 6.98 1.10 7.50
CA CYS A 58 5.62 0.59 7.30
C CYS A 58 5.57 -0.74 6.54
N LEU A 59 6.53 -0.98 5.64
CA LEU A 59 6.65 -2.24 4.90
C LEU A 59 7.38 -3.34 5.69
N GLY A 60 7.88 -3.02 6.89
CA GLY A 60 8.66 -3.93 7.72
C GLY A 60 10.05 -4.24 7.15
N HIS A 61 10.61 -3.33 6.35
CA HIS A 61 11.99 -3.44 5.89
C HIS A 61 12.93 -3.05 7.02
N GLN A 62 13.90 -3.90 7.32
CA GLN A 62 14.98 -3.57 8.24
C GLN A 62 16.08 -2.83 7.49
N ASP A 63 16.54 -1.71 8.06
CA ASP A 63 17.78 -1.07 7.62
C ASP A 63 18.96 -1.85 8.20
N ILE A 64 19.70 -2.53 7.31
CA ILE A 64 20.83 -3.37 7.71
C ILE A 64 22.05 -2.51 8.09
N ASP A 65 22.15 -1.30 7.54
CA ASP A 65 23.31 -0.43 7.72
C ASP A 65 23.24 0.39 9.03
N ASN A 66 22.03 0.58 9.58
CA ASN A 66 21.78 1.37 10.79
C ASN A 66 21.35 0.55 12.03
N GLN A 67 21.49 -0.77 12.02
CA GLN A 67 21.04 -1.64 13.13
C GLN A 67 21.56 -1.23 14.51
N VAL A 68 22.81 -0.75 14.60
CA VAL A 68 23.41 -0.29 15.85
C VAL A 68 22.72 0.99 16.35
N THR A 69 22.44 1.93 15.45
CA THR A 69 21.75 3.19 15.75
C THR A 69 20.30 2.92 16.17
N ASP A 70 19.61 2.01 15.48
CA ASP A 70 18.23 1.61 15.77
C ASP A 70 18.09 1.00 17.17
N MET A 71 19.10 0.28 17.68
CA MET A 71 19.10 -0.28 19.03
C MET A 71 19.00 0.79 20.14
N TYR A 72 19.46 2.01 19.88
CA TYR A 72 19.39 3.12 20.83
C TYR A 72 18.11 3.95 20.72
N ILE A 73 17.27 3.68 19.71
CA ILE A 73 16.06 4.44 19.44
C ILE A 73 14.86 3.62 19.88
N LYS A 74 14.02 4.20 20.74
CA LYS A 74 12.74 3.58 21.09
C LYS A 74 11.86 3.57 19.84
N TYR A 75 11.40 2.38 19.45
CA TYR A 75 10.50 2.21 18.33
C TYR A 75 9.20 3.01 18.54
N ASP A 76 8.89 3.90 17.61
CA ASP A 76 7.68 4.72 17.65
C ASP A 76 6.65 4.21 16.63
N TYR A 77 5.63 3.52 17.12
CA TYR A 77 4.54 3.01 16.30
C TYR A 77 3.64 4.11 15.75
N SER A 78 3.65 5.32 16.33
CA SER A 78 2.80 6.41 15.83
C SER A 78 3.18 6.84 14.42
N ILE A 79 4.46 6.68 14.03
CA ILE A 79 4.94 6.98 12.67
C ILE A 79 4.23 6.09 11.64
N ILE A 80 4.04 4.81 11.96
CA ILE A 80 3.31 3.86 11.10
C ILE A 80 1.84 4.24 11.03
N ASP A 81 1.23 4.53 12.18
CA ASP A 81 -0.19 4.87 12.26
C ASP A 81 -0.50 6.15 11.47
N ASP A 82 0.31 7.19 11.64
CA ASP A 82 0.17 8.48 10.94
C ASP A 82 0.38 8.32 9.43
N SER A 83 1.36 7.52 9.03
CA SER A 83 1.62 7.22 7.62
C SER A 83 0.45 6.48 6.97
N ASN A 84 -0.08 5.47 7.65
CA ASN A 84 -1.25 4.73 7.18
C ASN A 84 -2.50 5.61 7.12
N ARG A 85 -2.72 6.46 8.14
CA ARG A 85 -3.84 7.39 8.19
C ARG A 85 -3.84 8.33 6.98
N LYS A 86 -2.69 8.94 6.68
CA LYS A 86 -2.52 9.83 5.51
C LYS A 86 -2.91 9.13 4.20
N VAL A 87 -2.46 7.89 4.00
CA VAL A 87 -2.78 7.14 2.77
C VAL A 87 -4.26 6.78 2.70
N ILE A 88 -4.86 6.35 3.82
CA ILE A 88 -6.29 6.03 3.89
C ILE A 88 -7.14 7.27 3.58
N ASP A 89 -6.83 8.39 4.21
CA ASP A 89 -7.54 9.65 4.03
C ASP A 89 -7.39 10.17 2.58
N PHE A 90 -6.21 10.01 1.98
CA PHE A 90 -5.98 10.32 0.58
C PHE A 90 -6.85 9.44 -0.34
N VAL A 91 -6.86 8.13 -0.14
CA VAL A 91 -7.66 7.20 -0.97
C VAL A 91 -9.16 7.48 -0.81
N ASN A 92 -9.63 7.71 0.41
CA ASN A 92 -11.04 7.98 0.69
C ASN A 92 -11.49 9.34 0.13
N SER A 93 -10.64 10.37 0.18
CA SER A 93 -10.97 11.69 -0.38
C SER A 93 -11.03 11.72 -1.91
N HIS A 94 -10.38 10.76 -2.59
CA HIS A 94 -10.36 10.67 -4.04
C HIS A 94 -11.22 9.52 -4.60
N CYS A 95 -11.93 8.82 -3.72
CA CYS A 95 -13.00 7.90 -4.09
C CYS A 95 -14.30 8.71 -4.10
N THR A 96 -14.72 9.21 -5.26
CA THR A 96 -16.08 9.78 -5.41
C THR A 96 -17.12 8.69 -5.08
N PRO A 97 -18.25 8.99 -4.43
CA PRO A 97 -19.33 8.02 -4.15
C PRO A 97 -20.07 7.48 -5.38
N LEU A 98 -19.47 7.50 -6.56
CA LEU A 98 -20.06 7.06 -7.81
C LEU A 98 -19.70 5.59 -8.00
N ASP A 99 -20.71 4.72 -7.95
CA ASP A 99 -20.76 3.31 -8.42
C ASP A 99 -20.93 2.20 -7.35
N MET A 100 -21.27 2.49 -6.09
CA MET A 100 -22.04 1.48 -5.32
C MET A 100 -23.52 1.68 -5.61
N PRO A 101 -24.22 0.74 -6.28
CA PRO A 101 -25.67 0.76 -6.26
C PRO A 101 -26.07 0.68 -4.80
N LEU A 102 -26.75 1.72 -4.31
CA LEU A 102 -27.50 1.65 -3.06
C LEU A 102 -28.45 0.46 -3.23
N ASP A 103 -28.18 -0.62 -2.52
CA ASP A 103 -29.16 -1.67 -2.32
C ASP A 103 -30.27 -1.07 -1.47
N ASN A 104 -31.29 -0.55 -2.16
CA ASN A 104 -32.57 -0.27 -1.56
C ASN A 104 -33.09 -1.56 -0.92
N LYS A 105 -33.04 -1.61 0.41
CA LYS A 105 -33.90 -2.43 1.26
C LYS A 105 -34.58 -1.54 2.29
#